data_AF-A0A918SJ23-F1
#
_entry.id   AF-A0A918SJ23-F1
#
_cell.length_a   1.000
_cell.length_b   1.000
_cell.length_c   1.000
_cell.angle_alpha   90.00
_cell.angle_beta   90.00
_cell.angle_gamma   90.00
#
_symmetry.space_group_name_H-M   'P 1'
#
loop_
_entity.id
_entity.type
_entity.pdbx_description
1 polymer ?
#
loop_
_entity_poly.entity_id
_entity_poly.type
_entity_poly.pdbx_seq_one_letter_code
_entity_poly.pdbx_strand_id
1 'polypeptide(L)'
;MSQYKKSSLSLGNAVAMGTGVMIGAAIFALLGQIAELSGEYFALAVVMGGIISGFSAYSYIKMAHAYPSAGGIAMFLQKAYGKGTITAFAALLMAFSMVLNESLVARTFGTYTMQLFEGSENSFWVPVLGVGLLVGAFIVNILGNEVIGKTAMTTATIKIGGILIFALGALWAADFTVGSALPSTAPENGVMEYLASLALAILAYKGFTTITNSGGEIKEPHKNVGRAIIWSLVLCGVVYFITALAVGANLEIPQIIEAKDYALAEAARPLYGNYGLWFTVGIAIVATITGVIFSIFAVSRMTAMLTNMKLIPHSHFGMPGNIQQHMLVYITVLAIALTVLFDLSGIAAMGAIFYLIMDIIIHVGVLRHMKEKVKANPVIVITAIVLDAIVLIGFVWVRAQTNLTVIIVSAALIAVIFFGEKLFLKNTKQEDQDEMRDSQKSNDEKHN
;
A
#
# COMPACT_ATOMS: atom_id res chain seq x y z
N MET A 1 10.89 11.38 22.37
CA MET A 1 10.87 9.99 21.85
C MET A 1 9.52 9.38 22.19
N SER A 2 8.68 8.99 21.23
CA SER A 2 7.63 8.02 21.54
C SER A 2 8.35 6.72 21.91
N GLN A 3 8.16 6.24 23.15
CA GLN A 3 8.81 5.04 23.63
C GLN A 3 8.26 3.84 22.86
N TYR A 4 9.01 3.36 21.87
CA TYR A 4 8.74 2.10 21.21
C TYR A 4 8.86 0.96 22.23
N LYS A 5 7.78 0.22 22.44
CA LYS A 5 7.83 -0.99 23.28
C LYS A 5 8.28 -2.15 22.43
N LYS A 6 9.57 -2.51 22.53
CA LYS A 6 10.11 -3.72 21.89
C LYS A 6 9.23 -4.93 22.23
N SER A 7 9.04 -5.82 21.26
CA SER A 7 8.30 -7.08 21.44
C SER A 7 6.82 -6.90 21.83
N SER A 8 6.19 -5.78 21.45
CA SER A 8 4.77 -5.50 21.69
C SER A 8 3.84 -6.26 20.74
N LEU A 9 4.32 -6.65 19.55
CA LEU A 9 3.51 -7.32 18.53
C LEU A 9 3.87 -8.80 18.40
N SER A 10 2.86 -9.67 18.49
CA SER A 10 3.02 -11.10 18.16
C SER A 10 3.12 -11.31 16.65
N LEU A 11 3.54 -12.51 16.22
CA LEU A 11 3.50 -12.90 14.80
C LEU A 11 2.08 -12.79 14.22
N GLY A 12 1.06 -13.25 14.96
CA GLY A 12 -0.33 -13.16 14.55
C GLY A 12 -0.80 -11.71 14.40
N ASN A 13 -0.41 -10.81 15.31
CA ASN A 13 -0.73 -9.39 15.20
C ASN A 13 -0.07 -8.76 13.97
N ALA A 14 1.17 -9.14 13.66
CA ALA A 14 1.86 -8.67 12.47
C ALA A 14 1.19 -9.16 11.18
N VAL A 15 0.76 -10.43 11.13
CA VAL A 15 -0.01 -10.98 10.00
C VAL A 15 -1.34 -10.24 9.85
N ALA A 16 -2.07 -10.04 10.95
CA ALA A 16 -3.35 -9.35 10.99
C ALA A 16 -3.24 -7.87 10.58
N MET A 17 -2.16 -7.18 10.94
CA MET A 17 -1.88 -5.83 10.46
C MET A 17 -1.57 -5.81 8.96
N GLY A 18 -0.75 -6.75 8.48
CA GLY A 18 -0.38 -6.85 7.06
C GLY A 18 -1.58 -7.15 6.15
N THR A 19 -2.32 -8.22 6.45
CA THR A 19 -3.58 -8.52 5.75
C THR A 19 -4.61 -7.44 5.99
N GLY A 20 -4.51 -6.76 7.14
CA GLY A 20 -5.28 -5.60 7.52
C GLY A 20 -5.28 -4.51 6.45
N VAL A 21 -4.07 -4.11 6.04
CA VAL A 21 -3.82 -3.09 5.03
C VAL A 21 -4.08 -3.61 3.61
N MET A 22 -3.66 -4.83 3.30
CA MET A 22 -3.87 -5.42 1.96
C MET A 22 -5.38 -5.51 1.65
N ILE A 23 -6.16 -6.17 2.52
CA ILE A 23 -7.62 -6.35 2.31
C ILE A 23 -8.36 -5.01 2.36
N GLY A 24 -7.87 -4.04 3.14
CA GLY A 24 -8.58 -2.82 3.49
C GLY A 24 -9.14 -2.02 2.31
N ALA A 25 -8.47 -1.98 1.15
CA ALA A 25 -9.05 -1.42 -0.07
C ALA A 25 -8.93 -2.34 -1.27
N ALA A 26 -7.90 -3.19 -1.31
CA ALA A 26 -7.43 -3.66 -2.59
C ALA A 26 -8.42 -4.60 -3.30
N ILE A 27 -8.94 -5.60 -2.60
CA ILE A 27 -9.91 -6.53 -3.20
C ILE A 27 -11.25 -5.86 -3.48
N PHE A 28 -11.61 -4.86 -2.68
CA PHE A 28 -12.89 -4.16 -2.78
C PHE A 28 -12.89 -3.14 -3.93
N ALA A 29 -11.78 -2.44 -4.17
CA ALA A 29 -11.70 -1.34 -5.11
C ALA A 29 -11.00 -1.68 -6.43
N LEU A 30 -10.08 -2.65 -6.42
CA LEU A 30 -9.25 -2.92 -7.60
C LEU A 30 -9.76 -4.11 -8.41
N LEU A 31 -10.59 -4.99 -7.86
CA LEU A 31 -11.00 -6.21 -8.55
C LEU A 31 -11.76 -5.91 -9.86
N GLY A 32 -12.70 -4.96 -9.85
CA GLY A 32 -13.41 -4.54 -11.06
C GLY A 32 -12.49 -3.90 -12.10
N GLN A 33 -11.53 -3.08 -11.67
CA GLN A 33 -10.52 -2.49 -12.56
C GLN A 33 -9.55 -3.54 -13.14
N ILE A 34 -9.22 -4.57 -12.36
CA ILE A 34 -8.41 -5.70 -12.84
C ILE A 34 -9.21 -6.47 -13.90
N ALA A 35 -10.51 -6.71 -13.68
CA ALA A 35 -11.40 -7.34 -14.65
C ALA A 35 -11.59 -6.51 -15.93
N GLU A 36 -11.74 -5.20 -15.82
CA GLU A 36 -11.77 -4.27 -16.96
C GLU A 36 -10.53 -4.41 -17.85
N LEU A 37 -9.35 -4.55 -17.24
CA LEU A 37 -8.09 -4.64 -17.97
C LEU A 37 -7.73 -6.06 -18.43
N SER A 38 -8.24 -7.12 -17.81
CA SER A 38 -7.84 -8.50 -18.13
C SER A 38 -8.96 -9.44 -18.57
N GLY A 39 -10.21 -8.97 -18.61
CA GLY A 39 -11.37 -9.79 -18.96
C GLY A 39 -11.42 -11.06 -18.10
N GLU A 40 -11.69 -12.21 -18.72
CA GLU A 40 -11.77 -13.52 -18.05
C GLU A 40 -10.46 -13.98 -17.36
N TYR A 41 -9.34 -13.27 -17.57
CA TYR A 41 -8.07 -13.58 -16.91
C TYR A 41 -7.91 -12.90 -15.54
N PHE A 42 -8.90 -12.16 -15.05
CA PHE A 42 -8.76 -11.34 -13.85
C PHE A 42 -8.45 -12.14 -12.57
N ALA A 43 -9.03 -13.33 -12.38
CA ALA A 43 -8.70 -14.17 -11.22
C ALA A 43 -7.24 -14.66 -11.30
N LEU A 44 -6.75 -14.96 -12.51
CA LEU A 44 -5.35 -15.33 -12.73
C LEU A 44 -4.42 -14.12 -12.56
N ALA A 45 -4.82 -12.92 -12.99
CA ALA A 45 -4.06 -11.69 -12.79
C ALA A 45 -3.84 -11.39 -11.30
N VAL A 46 -4.86 -11.62 -10.46
CA VAL A 46 -4.73 -11.54 -9.00
C VAL A 46 -3.67 -12.51 -8.47
N VAL A 47 -3.71 -13.78 -8.88
CA VAL A 47 -2.70 -14.78 -8.46
C VAL A 47 -1.30 -14.39 -8.93
N MET A 48 -1.17 -13.97 -10.19
CA MET A 48 0.10 -13.53 -10.76
C MET A 48 0.66 -12.30 -10.05
N GLY A 49 -0.19 -11.33 -9.70
CA GLY A 49 0.21 -10.18 -8.87
C GLY A 49 0.76 -10.61 -7.51
N GLY A 50 0.15 -11.62 -6.89
CA GLY A 50 0.65 -12.22 -5.64
C GLY A 50 2.00 -12.93 -5.80
N ILE A 51 2.19 -13.66 -6.90
CA ILE A 51 3.46 -14.33 -7.22
C ILE A 51 4.57 -13.28 -7.43
N ILE A 52 4.31 -12.26 -8.25
CA ILE A 52 5.28 -11.17 -8.51
C ILE A 52 5.63 -10.46 -7.20
N SER A 53 4.62 -10.12 -6.39
CA SER A 53 4.83 -9.53 -5.07
C SER A 53 5.62 -10.44 -4.12
N GLY A 54 5.53 -11.76 -4.28
CA GLY A 54 6.36 -12.74 -3.56
C GLY A 54 7.84 -12.67 -3.95
N PHE A 55 8.15 -12.47 -5.23
CA PHE A 55 9.52 -12.19 -5.67
C PHE A 55 10.04 -10.89 -5.07
N SER A 56 9.23 -9.82 -5.10
CA SER A 56 9.62 -8.53 -4.52
C SER A 56 9.82 -8.61 -3.00
N ALA A 57 8.92 -9.31 -2.30
CA ALA A 57 8.97 -9.55 -0.86
C ALA A 57 10.28 -10.20 -0.39
N TYR A 58 10.96 -10.99 -1.23
CA TYR A 58 12.25 -11.59 -0.90
C TYR A 58 13.29 -10.55 -0.45
N SER A 59 13.42 -9.44 -1.18
CA SER A 59 14.35 -8.36 -0.86
C SER A 59 14.02 -7.73 0.50
N TYR A 60 12.73 -7.48 0.77
CA TYR A 60 12.26 -6.94 2.04
C TYR A 60 12.51 -7.89 3.19
N ILE A 61 12.27 -9.20 3.01
CA ILE A 61 12.51 -10.22 4.04
C ILE A 61 14.00 -10.28 4.40
N LYS A 62 14.89 -10.27 3.40
CA LYS A 62 16.34 -10.27 3.63
C LYS A 62 16.80 -9.01 4.36
N MET A 63 16.31 -7.84 3.97
CA MET A 63 16.64 -6.58 4.62
C MET A 63 16.06 -6.49 6.03
N ALA A 64 14.82 -6.93 6.24
CA ALA A 64 14.17 -6.98 7.54
C ALA A 64 14.84 -7.97 8.50
N HIS A 65 15.32 -9.10 7.97
CA HIS A 65 16.10 -10.06 8.74
C HIS A 65 17.43 -9.47 9.21
N ALA A 66 18.10 -8.65 8.40
CA ALA A 66 19.37 -8.03 8.78
C ALA A 66 19.19 -6.78 9.66
N TYR A 67 18.16 -5.97 9.38
CA TYR A 67 17.96 -4.64 9.95
C TYR A 67 16.50 -4.38 10.36
N PRO A 68 15.93 -5.12 11.34
CA PRO A 68 14.59 -4.86 11.82
C PRO A 68 14.53 -3.49 12.52
N SER A 69 13.57 -2.65 12.13
CA SER A 69 13.47 -1.27 12.63
C SER A 69 12.01 -0.76 12.67
N ALA A 70 11.76 0.32 13.40
CA ALA A 70 10.50 1.05 13.36
C ALA A 70 10.59 2.13 12.25
N GLY A 71 10.04 1.84 11.08
CA GLY A 71 10.18 2.63 9.84
C GLY A 71 10.78 1.87 8.66
N GLY A 72 11.19 0.61 8.86
CA GLY A 72 11.42 -0.42 7.84
C GLY A 72 12.14 0.04 6.59
N ILE A 73 11.36 0.42 5.59
CA ILE A 73 11.84 0.82 4.26
C ILE A 73 12.81 1.99 4.30
N ALA A 74 12.58 2.98 5.16
CA ALA A 74 13.49 4.10 5.35
C ALA A 74 14.89 3.62 5.76
N MET A 75 14.96 2.63 6.66
CA MET A 75 16.20 1.99 7.08
C MET A 75 16.82 1.16 5.95
N PHE A 76 16.01 0.44 5.18
CA PHE A 76 16.51 -0.39 4.08
C PHE A 76 17.20 0.45 3.01
N LEU A 77 16.56 1.55 2.60
CA LEU A 77 17.11 2.50 1.64
C LEU A 77 18.37 3.18 2.20
N GLN A 78 18.38 3.58 3.47
CA GLN A 78 19.58 4.17 4.07
C GLN A 78 20.75 3.17 4.13
N LYS A 79 20.48 1.89 4.43
CA LYS A 79 21.54 0.87 4.43
C LYS A 79 22.07 0.59 3.04
N ALA A 80 21.20 0.59 2.03
CA ALA A 80 21.59 0.35 0.64
C ALA A 80 22.31 1.53 -0.02
N TYR A 81 21.85 2.76 0.19
CA TYR A 81 22.32 3.95 -0.56
C TYR A 81 23.01 5.00 0.32
N GLY A 82 23.05 4.83 1.64
CA GLY A 82 23.58 5.81 2.57
C GLY A 82 22.64 7.01 2.78
N LYS A 83 23.16 8.09 3.35
CA LYS A 83 22.44 9.36 3.42
C LYS A 83 22.64 10.14 2.11
N GLY A 84 21.56 10.35 1.36
CA GLY A 84 21.64 11.07 0.09
C GLY A 84 20.29 11.14 -0.63
N THR A 85 20.31 11.82 -1.78
CA THR A 85 19.10 12.13 -2.57
C THR A 85 18.35 10.88 -3.01
N ILE A 86 19.04 9.80 -3.41
CA ILE A 86 18.37 8.56 -3.85
C ILE A 86 17.57 7.94 -2.69
N THR A 87 18.14 7.93 -1.48
CA THR A 87 17.48 7.42 -0.27
C THR A 87 16.24 8.23 0.06
N ALA A 88 16.35 9.55 0.10
CA ALA A 88 15.23 10.45 0.39
C ALA A 88 14.12 10.34 -0.67
N PHE A 89 14.51 10.42 -1.94
CA PHE A 89 13.62 10.29 -3.09
C PHE A 89 12.83 8.98 -3.06
N ALA A 90 13.51 7.83 -3.00
CA ALA A 90 12.84 6.54 -2.99
C ALA A 90 11.96 6.34 -1.75
N ALA A 91 12.39 6.84 -0.59
CA ALA A 91 11.59 6.74 0.62
C ALA A 91 10.33 7.62 0.55
N LEU A 92 10.40 8.79 -0.10
CA LEU A 92 9.23 9.63 -0.36
C LEU A 92 8.32 9.08 -1.44
N LEU A 93 8.85 8.41 -2.48
CA LEU A 93 8.00 7.66 -3.42
C LEU A 93 7.18 6.60 -2.67
N MET A 94 7.81 5.88 -1.75
CA MET A 94 7.08 4.93 -0.90
C MET A 94 6.05 5.62 -0.02
N ALA A 95 6.45 6.67 0.71
CA ALA A 95 5.55 7.40 1.59
C ALA A 95 4.33 7.93 0.81
N PHE A 96 4.55 8.58 -0.33
CA PHE A 96 3.48 9.09 -1.19
C PHE A 96 2.58 7.98 -1.73
N SER A 97 3.15 6.85 -2.16
CA SER A 97 2.38 5.67 -2.56
C SER A 97 1.55 5.07 -1.42
N MET A 98 2.02 5.15 -0.17
CA MET A 98 1.21 4.75 0.99
C MET A 98 0.10 5.78 1.31
N VAL A 99 0.34 7.09 1.14
CA VAL A 99 -0.71 8.11 1.27
C VAL A 99 -1.79 7.94 0.19
N LEU A 100 -1.41 7.66 -1.05
CA LEU A 100 -2.34 7.30 -2.13
C LEU A 100 -3.19 6.08 -1.75
N ASN A 101 -2.60 5.08 -1.11
CA ASN A 101 -3.36 3.93 -0.60
C ASN A 101 -4.37 4.32 0.48
N GLU A 102 -4.05 5.27 1.37
CA GLU A 102 -5.01 5.77 2.36
C GLU A 102 -6.21 6.47 1.70
N SER A 103 -5.96 7.27 0.66
CA SER A 103 -7.01 7.89 -0.14
C SER A 103 -7.84 6.86 -0.90
N LEU A 104 -7.21 5.81 -1.42
CA LEU A 104 -7.89 4.69 -2.09
C LEU A 104 -8.84 4.01 -1.10
N VAL A 105 -8.36 3.67 0.10
CA VAL A 105 -9.19 3.08 1.17
C VAL A 105 -10.33 4.00 1.58
N ALA A 106 -10.07 5.30 1.70
CA ALA A 106 -11.08 6.30 2.05
C ALA A 106 -12.20 6.39 1.02
N ARG A 107 -11.85 6.43 -0.28
CA ARG A 107 -12.85 6.41 -1.35
C ARG A 107 -13.59 5.09 -1.41
N THR A 108 -12.90 3.96 -1.24
CA THR A 108 -13.52 2.63 -1.21
C THR A 108 -14.60 2.57 -0.12
N PHE A 109 -14.28 3.07 1.08
CA PHE A 109 -15.26 3.18 2.16
C PHE A 109 -16.48 4.01 1.75
N GLY A 110 -16.26 5.17 1.13
CA GLY A 110 -17.34 6.02 0.62
C GLY A 110 -18.20 5.29 -0.42
N THR A 111 -17.59 4.69 -1.43
CA THR A 111 -18.29 3.98 -2.51
C THR A 111 -19.13 2.83 -1.96
N TYR A 112 -18.57 1.98 -1.10
CA TYR A 112 -19.31 0.87 -0.50
C TYR A 112 -20.43 1.36 0.43
N THR A 113 -20.19 2.40 1.23
CA THR A 113 -21.20 2.95 2.13
C THR A 113 -22.38 3.53 1.35
N MET A 114 -22.13 4.18 0.20
CA MET A 114 -23.19 4.71 -0.65
C MET A 114 -24.12 3.64 -1.23
N GLN A 115 -23.66 2.39 -1.36
CA GLN A 115 -24.51 1.29 -1.80
C GLN A 115 -25.62 0.93 -0.79
N LEU A 116 -25.52 1.35 0.48
CA LEU A 116 -26.61 1.20 1.46
C LEU A 116 -27.78 2.15 1.20
N PHE A 117 -27.56 3.22 0.42
CA PHE A 117 -28.51 4.28 0.16
C PHE A 117 -28.88 4.39 -1.33
N GLU A 118 -28.56 3.36 -2.13
CA GLU A 118 -28.75 3.37 -3.60
C GLU A 118 -28.08 4.59 -4.27
N GLY A 119 -27.00 5.09 -3.66
CA GLY A 119 -26.26 6.24 -4.18
C GLY A 119 -25.41 5.90 -5.39
N SER A 120 -25.25 6.86 -6.30
CA SER A 120 -24.35 6.72 -7.45
C SER A 120 -22.87 6.74 -7.05
N GLU A 121 -22.03 6.07 -7.84
CA GLU A 121 -20.57 6.00 -7.63
C GLU A 121 -19.88 7.38 -7.69
N ASN A 122 -20.43 8.30 -8.47
CA ASN A 122 -19.93 9.68 -8.63
C ASN A 122 -20.59 10.67 -7.67
N SER A 123 -21.27 10.19 -6.63
CA SER A 123 -21.91 11.04 -5.65
C SER A 123 -20.87 11.88 -4.90
N PHE A 124 -21.19 13.16 -4.69
CA PHE A 124 -20.45 14.06 -3.81
C PHE A 124 -20.21 13.46 -2.41
N TRP A 125 -21.08 12.55 -1.97
CA TRP A 125 -20.98 11.88 -0.67
C TRP A 125 -19.83 10.88 -0.56
N VAL A 126 -19.35 10.29 -1.67
CA VAL A 126 -18.21 9.35 -1.64
C VAL A 126 -16.95 10.00 -1.03
N PRO A 127 -16.44 11.14 -1.55
CA PRO A 127 -15.30 11.80 -0.93
C PRO A 127 -15.63 12.37 0.45
N VAL A 128 -16.86 12.82 0.73
CA VAL A 128 -17.25 13.32 2.07
C VAL A 128 -17.13 12.24 3.13
N LEU A 129 -17.68 11.05 2.86
CA LEU A 129 -17.58 9.88 3.75
C LEU A 129 -16.13 9.43 3.90
N GLY A 130 -15.35 9.43 2.81
CA GLY A 130 -13.92 9.13 2.84
C GLY A 130 -13.12 10.10 3.71
N VAL A 131 -13.38 11.41 3.62
CA VAL A 131 -12.78 12.43 4.50
C VAL A 131 -13.18 12.19 5.96
N GLY A 132 -14.47 11.89 6.22
CA GLY A 132 -14.93 11.51 7.55
C GLY A 132 -14.17 10.32 8.13
N LEU A 133 -13.91 9.29 7.31
CA LEU A 133 -13.11 8.14 7.68
C LEU A 133 -11.66 8.54 8.01
N LEU A 134 -11.01 9.35 7.18
CA LEU A 134 -9.62 9.79 7.40
C LEU A 134 -9.48 10.62 8.68
N VAL A 135 -10.43 11.51 8.96
CA VAL A 135 -10.47 12.29 10.20
C VAL A 135 -10.70 11.38 11.42
N GLY A 136 -11.62 10.42 11.33
CA GLY A 136 -11.83 9.43 12.38
C GLY A 136 -10.57 8.60 12.65
N ALA A 137 -9.92 8.12 11.60
CA ALA A 137 -8.67 7.36 11.69
C ALA A 137 -7.53 8.19 12.30
N PHE A 138 -7.43 9.47 11.95
CA PHE A 138 -6.50 10.43 12.55
C PHE A 138 -6.72 10.57 14.06
N ILE A 139 -7.97 10.77 14.50
CA ILE A 139 -8.31 10.88 15.92
C ILE A 139 -7.92 9.60 16.67
N VAL A 140 -8.27 8.42 16.14
CA VAL A 140 -7.89 7.13 16.74
C VAL A 140 -6.38 6.99 16.87
N ASN A 141 -5.63 7.40 15.84
CA ASN A 141 -4.17 7.34 15.84
C ASN A 141 -3.53 8.28 16.88
N ILE A 142 -4.14 9.45 17.17
CA ILE A 142 -3.68 10.35 18.22
C ILE A 142 -3.99 9.83 19.62
N LEU A 143 -5.16 9.20 19.80
CA LEU A 143 -5.63 8.72 21.12
C LEU A 143 -4.89 7.50 21.66
N GLY A 144 -4.04 6.84 20.86
CA GLY A 144 -2.96 5.97 21.35
C GLY A 144 -2.94 4.54 20.81
N ASN A 145 -1.70 4.05 20.61
CA ASN A 145 -1.32 2.81 19.92
C ASN A 145 -1.83 1.49 20.52
N GLU A 146 -2.30 1.46 21.76
CA GLU A 146 -2.69 0.19 22.39
C GLU A 146 -3.90 -0.46 21.71
N VAL A 147 -4.75 0.35 21.07
CA VAL A 147 -5.94 -0.11 20.34
C VAL A 147 -5.56 -0.90 19.10
N ILE A 148 -4.49 -0.51 18.40
CA ILE A 148 -4.07 -1.08 17.11
C ILE A 148 -3.71 -2.56 17.28
N GLY A 149 -2.82 -2.88 18.24
CA GLY A 149 -2.36 -4.25 18.44
C GLY A 149 -3.43 -5.18 19.01
N LYS A 150 -4.33 -4.67 19.86
CA LYS A 150 -5.40 -5.44 20.51
C LYS A 150 -6.57 -5.73 19.55
N THR A 151 -6.87 -4.82 18.63
CA THR A 151 -8.00 -4.97 17.70
C THR A 151 -7.62 -5.61 16.36
N ALA A 152 -6.32 -5.64 16.00
CA ALA A 152 -5.85 -6.21 14.74
C ALA A 152 -6.31 -7.66 14.52
N MET A 153 -6.11 -8.55 15.50
CA MET A 153 -6.49 -9.95 15.35
C MET A 153 -8.01 -10.14 15.18
N THR A 154 -8.80 -9.49 16.03
CA THR A 154 -10.26 -9.57 15.98
C THR A 154 -10.80 -9.08 14.64
N THR A 155 -10.34 -7.91 14.19
CA THR A 155 -10.81 -7.32 12.94
C THR A 155 -10.35 -8.10 11.71
N ALA A 156 -9.13 -8.65 11.73
CA ALA A 156 -8.64 -9.55 10.68
C ALA A 156 -9.49 -10.82 10.59
N THR A 157 -9.81 -11.47 11.71
CA THR A 157 -10.68 -12.66 11.73
C THR A 157 -12.07 -12.35 11.18
N ILE A 158 -12.67 -11.23 11.59
CA ILE A 158 -14.00 -10.82 11.11
C ILE A 158 -14.00 -10.62 9.60
N LYS A 159 -13.05 -9.86 9.05
CA LYS A 159 -13.06 -9.55 7.61
C LYS A 159 -12.62 -10.73 6.74
N ILE A 160 -11.58 -11.46 7.15
CA ILE A 160 -11.12 -12.64 6.39
C ILE A 160 -12.19 -13.72 6.44
N GLY A 161 -12.75 -14.01 7.62
CA GLY A 161 -13.84 -14.96 7.79
C GLY A 161 -15.08 -14.55 7.01
N GLY A 162 -15.50 -13.29 7.11
CA GLY A 162 -16.64 -12.77 6.39
C GLY A 162 -16.49 -12.86 4.86
N ILE A 163 -15.33 -12.48 4.32
CA ILE A 163 -15.05 -12.58 2.88
C ILE A 163 -15.05 -14.05 2.44
N LEU A 164 -14.44 -14.96 3.20
CA LEU A 164 -14.40 -16.38 2.85
C LEU A 164 -15.78 -17.04 2.94
N ILE A 165 -16.59 -16.70 3.96
CA ILE A 165 -17.98 -17.19 4.07
C ILE A 165 -18.78 -16.74 2.86
N PHE A 166 -18.66 -15.46 2.49
CA PHE A 166 -19.31 -14.93 1.30
C PHE A 166 -18.84 -15.67 0.03
N ALA A 167 -17.54 -15.73 -0.21
CA ALA A 167 -17.00 -16.25 -1.45
C ALA A 167 -17.25 -17.76 -1.61
N LEU A 168 -17.15 -18.54 -0.52
CA LEU A 168 -17.47 -19.97 -0.54
C LEU A 168 -18.98 -20.21 -0.69
N GLY A 169 -19.82 -19.40 -0.05
CA GLY A 169 -21.28 -19.47 -0.23
C GLY A 169 -21.70 -19.15 -1.66
N ALA A 170 -21.05 -18.15 -2.26
CA ALA A 170 -21.26 -17.75 -3.65
C ALA A 170 -20.83 -18.81 -4.66
N LEU A 171 -19.68 -19.47 -4.44
CA LEU A 171 -19.25 -20.60 -5.25
C LEU A 171 -20.16 -21.81 -5.06
N TRP A 172 -20.58 -22.11 -3.83
CA TRP A 172 -21.46 -23.23 -3.55
C TRP A 172 -22.82 -23.09 -4.23
N ALA A 173 -23.40 -21.89 -4.19
CA ALA A 173 -24.67 -21.60 -4.85
C ALA A 173 -24.58 -21.61 -6.39
N ALA A 174 -23.39 -21.43 -6.93
CA ALA A 174 -23.09 -21.60 -8.36
C ALA A 174 -22.64 -23.04 -8.70
N ASP A 175 -22.86 -24.03 -7.84
CA ASP A 175 -22.41 -25.43 -8.02
C ASP A 175 -20.90 -25.55 -8.30
N PHE A 176 -20.10 -24.64 -7.72
CA PHE A 176 -18.66 -24.47 -7.97
C PHE A 176 -18.29 -24.22 -9.43
N THR A 177 -19.24 -23.78 -10.25
CA THR A 177 -18.94 -23.19 -11.55
C THR A 177 -18.26 -21.84 -11.35
N VAL A 178 -17.20 -21.59 -12.10
CA VAL A 178 -16.37 -20.37 -11.94
C VAL A 178 -16.72 -19.30 -12.97
N GLY A 179 -17.69 -19.56 -13.84
CA GLY A 179 -18.21 -18.61 -14.84
C GLY A 179 -17.12 -17.86 -15.59
N SER A 180 -17.21 -16.54 -15.57
CA SER A 180 -16.28 -15.62 -16.24
C SER A 180 -14.94 -15.43 -15.51
N ALA A 181 -14.72 -16.09 -14.36
CA ALA A 181 -13.52 -15.91 -13.56
C ALA A 181 -12.26 -16.57 -14.15
N LEU A 182 -12.44 -17.55 -15.03
CA LEU A 182 -11.36 -18.21 -15.74
C LEU A 182 -11.62 -18.18 -17.25
N PRO A 183 -10.56 -18.12 -18.07
CA PRO A 183 -10.71 -18.00 -19.51
C PRO A 183 -11.39 -19.23 -20.10
N SER A 184 -12.50 -18.99 -20.79
CA SER A 184 -13.22 -19.96 -21.61
C SER A 184 -12.90 -19.77 -23.10
N THR A 185 -12.44 -18.56 -23.47
CA THR A 185 -12.11 -18.16 -24.84
C THR A 185 -10.73 -17.49 -24.92
N ALA A 186 -10.29 -17.18 -26.15
CA ALA A 186 -9.05 -16.45 -26.36
C ALA A 186 -9.15 -15.03 -25.73
N PRO A 187 -8.04 -14.46 -25.24
CA PRO A 187 -8.07 -13.13 -24.61
C PRO A 187 -8.63 -12.08 -25.58
N GLU A 188 -9.70 -11.38 -25.17
CA GLU A 188 -10.20 -10.22 -25.90
C GLU A 188 -9.26 -9.00 -25.75
N ASN A 189 -8.65 -8.88 -24.57
CA ASN A 189 -7.70 -7.82 -24.25
C ASN A 189 -6.27 -8.20 -24.65
N GLY A 190 -5.48 -7.18 -25.03
CA GLY A 190 -4.09 -7.36 -25.41
C GLY A 190 -3.17 -7.67 -24.22
N VAL A 191 -1.93 -8.05 -24.57
CA VAL A 191 -0.88 -8.37 -23.58
C VAL A 191 -0.55 -7.15 -22.70
N MET A 192 -0.63 -5.94 -23.25
CA MET A 192 -0.31 -4.71 -22.49
C MET A 192 -1.37 -4.41 -21.43
N GLU A 193 -2.64 -4.65 -21.75
CA GLU A 193 -3.78 -4.51 -20.84
C GLU A 193 -3.70 -5.54 -19.70
N TYR A 194 -3.31 -6.79 -20.02
CA TYR A 194 -3.03 -7.78 -19.00
C TYR A 194 -1.85 -7.36 -18.10
N LEU A 195 -0.74 -6.88 -18.65
CA LEU A 195 0.38 -6.34 -17.85
C LEU A 195 -0.07 -5.15 -16.98
N ALA A 196 -0.97 -4.32 -17.49
CA ALA A 196 -1.53 -3.21 -16.72
C ALA A 196 -2.41 -3.70 -15.55
N SER A 197 -3.19 -4.76 -15.75
CA SER A 197 -3.98 -5.36 -14.66
C SER A 197 -3.08 -5.94 -13.57
N LEU A 198 -1.92 -6.50 -13.94
CA LEU A 198 -0.91 -6.99 -12.99
C LEU A 198 -0.35 -5.87 -12.10
N ALA A 199 -0.23 -4.64 -12.59
CA ALA A 199 0.23 -3.52 -11.75
C ALA A 199 -0.78 -3.20 -10.63
N LEU A 200 -2.08 -3.25 -10.94
CA LEU A 200 -3.15 -3.10 -9.94
C LEU A 200 -3.20 -4.29 -8.99
N ALA A 201 -2.99 -5.51 -9.50
CA ALA A 201 -2.89 -6.70 -8.68
C ALA A 201 -1.68 -6.63 -7.72
N ILE A 202 -0.49 -6.22 -8.17
CA ILE A 202 0.67 -6.00 -7.30
C ILE A 202 0.38 -4.95 -6.23
N LEU A 203 -0.27 -3.84 -6.62
CA LEU A 203 -0.71 -2.81 -5.68
C LEU A 203 -1.60 -3.41 -4.58
N ALA A 204 -2.42 -4.42 -4.90
CA ALA A 204 -3.26 -5.10 -3.93
C ALA A 204 -2.49 -5.88 -2.86
N TYR A 205 -1.34 -6.44 -3.22
CA TYR A 205 -0.50 -7.21 -2.30
C TYR A 205 0.50 -6.37 -1.53
N LYS A 206 0.83 -5.16 -1.99
CA LYS A 206 1.85 -4.27 -1.39
C LYS A 206 1.72 -4.11 0.13
N GLY A 207 0.52 -4.18 0.71
CA GLY A 207 0.29 -3.91 2.14
C GLY A 207 1.19 -4.68 3.13
N PHE A 208 1.85 -5.77 2.71
CA PHE A 208 2.90 -6.43 3.50
C PHE A 208 4.05 -5.46 3.92
N THR A 209 4.30 -4.40 3.16
CA THR A 209 5.34 -3.41 3.49
C THR A 209 5.09 -2.72 4.82
N THR A 210 3.83 -2.59 5.25
CA THR A 210 3.45 -2.04 6.56
C THR A 210 4.02 -2.86 7.72
N ILE A 211 4.18 -4.18 7.53
CA ILE A 211 4.81 -5.07 8.52
C ILE A 211 6.27 -4.63 8.74
N THR A 212 6.99 -4.30 7.65
CA THR A 212 8.40 -3.89 7.74
C THR A 212 8.56 -2.59 8.52
N ASN A 213 7.60 -1.66 8.42
CA ASN A 213 7.60 -0.41 9.18
C ASN A 213 7.36 -0.61 10.67
N SER A 214 6.82 -1.77 11.07
CA SER A 214 6.66 -2.19 12.47
C SER A 214 7.70 -3.24 12.89
N GLY A 215 8.74 -3.47 12.07
CA GLY A 215 9.61 -4.63 12.21
C GLY A 215 10.31 -4.72 13.56
N GLY A 216 10.72 -3.58 14.12
CA GLY A 216 11.39 -3.52 15.44
C GLY A 216 10.50 -3.83 16.66
N GLU A 217 9.18 -3.86 16.47
CA GLU A 217 8.18 -4.09 17.55
C GLU A 217 7.69 -5.53 17.60
N ILE A 218 7.96 -6.31 16.55
CA ILE A 218 7.57 -7.71 16.44
C ILE A 218 8.45 -8.57 17.34
N LYS A 219 7.84 -9.49 18.10
CA LYS A 219 8.56 -10.50 18.90
C LYS A 219 9.50 -11.32 18.01
N GLU A 220 10.75 -11.51 18.40
CA GLU A 220 11.80 -12.16 17.59
C GLU A 220 11.85 -11.63 16.14
N PRO A 221 12.14 -10.33 15.94
CA PRO A 221 11.87 -9.64 14.68
C PRO A 221 12.68 -10.20 13.51
N HIS A 222 13.92 -10.64 13.75
CA HIS A 222 14.75 -11.29 12.75
C HIS A 222 14.11 -12.55 12.15
N LYS A 223 13.25 -13.27 12.90
CA LYS A 223 12.55 -14.46 12.39
C LYS A 223 11.13 -14.11 11.94
N ASN A 224 10.41 -13.35 12.75
CA ASN A 224 8.96 -13.22 12.62
C ASN A 224 8.52 -12.14 11.65
N VAL A 225 9.34 -11.14 11.32
CA VAL A 225 8.99 -10.16 10.26
C VAL A 225 8.85 -10.89 8.92
N GLY A 226 9.83 -11.73 8.57
CA GLY A 226 9.79 -12.49 7.32
C GLY A 226 8.64 -13.48 7.26
N ARG A 227 8.39 -14.20 8.37
CA ARG A 227 7.23 -15.12 8.49
C ARG A 227 5.91 -14.37 8.35
N ALA A 228 5.77 -13.19 8.96
CA ALA A 228 4.56 -12.40 8.86
C ALA A 228 4.27 -11.99 7.41
N ILE A 229 5.29 -11.53 6.67
CA ILE A 229 5.16 -11.17 5.25
C ILE A 229 4.68 -12.37 4.43
N ILE A 230 5.31 -13.54 4.58
CA ILE A 230 4.94 -14.75 3.84
C ILE A 230 3.50 -15.17 4.16
N TRP A 231 3.14 -15.26 5.45
CA TRP A 231 1.80 -15.65 5.85
C TRP A 231 0.73 -14.66 5.39
N SER A 232 1.01 -13.35 5.44
CA SER A 232 0.09 -12.33 4.91
C SER A 232 -0.10 -12.47 3.39
N LEU A 233 0.98 -12.66 2.63
CA LEU A 233 0.91 -12.85 1.17
C LEU A 233 0.12 -14.10 0.79
N VAL A 234 0.40 -15.24 1.43
CA VAL A 234 -0.32 -16.50 1.17
C VAL A 234 -1.79 -16.37 1.54
N LEU A 235 -2.10 -15.83 2.72
CA LEU A 235 -3.47 -15.69 3.20
C LEU A 235 -4.29 -14.75 2.30
N CYS A 236 -3.76 -13.57 1.98
CA CYS A 236 -4.40 -12.67 1.02
C CYS A 236 -4.47 -13.27 -0.39
N GLY A 237 -3.46 -14.04 -0.80
CA GLY A 237 -3.44 -14.77 -2.07
C GLY A 237 -4.65 -15.68 -2.22
N VAL A 238 -4.86 -16.54 -1.23
CA VAL A 238 -5.99 -17.46 -1.17
C VAL A 238 -7.31 -16.69 -1.11
N VAL A 239 -7.43 -15.70 -0.23
CA VAL A 239 -8.68 -14.91 -0.08
C VAL A 239 -9.01 -14.21 -1.39
N TYR A 240 -8.07 -13.50 -2.01
CA TYR A 240 -8.34 -12.75 -3.25
C TYR A 240 -8.67 -13.66 -4.42
N PHE A 241 -8.00 -14.82 -4.53
CA PHE A 241 -8.29 -15.76 -5.60
C PHE A 241 -9.70 -16.36 -5.45
N ILE A 242 -10.05 -16.85 -4.26
CA ILE A 242 -11.40 -17.39 -4.01
C ILE A 242 -12.47 -16.31 -4.23
N THR A 243 -12.21 -15.08 -3.79
CA THR A 243 -13.11 -13.95 -4.01
C THR A 243 -13.26 -13.61 -5.50
N ALA A 244 -12.17 -13.62 -6.27
CA ALA A 244 -12.24 -13.39 -7.71
C ALA A 244 -13.05 -14.48 -8.42
N LEU A 245 -12.87 -15.76 -8.04
CA LEU A 245 -13.70 -16.86 -8.53
C LEU A 245 -15.17 -16.68 -8.18
N ALA A 246 -15.48 -16.29 -6.94
CA ALA A 246 -16.85 -16.04 -6.50
C ALA A 246 -17.53 -14.90 -7.28
N VAL A 247 -16.79 -13.84 -7.60
CA VAL A 247 -17.30 -12.73 -8.41
C VAL A 247 -17.62 -13.18 -9.83
N GLY A 248 -16.68 -13.85 -10.51
CA GLY A 248 -16.92 -14.30 -11.90
C GLY A 248 -17.90 -15.48 -12.02
N ALA A 249 -18.15 -16.22 -10.93
CA ALA A 249 -19.21 -17.21 -10.86
C ALA A 249 -20.63 -16.59 -10.86
N ASN A 250 -20.77 -15.33 -10.44
CA ASN A 250 -22.06 -14.67 -10.24
C ASN A 250 -22.31 -13.47 -11.15
N LEU A 251 -21.25 -12.93 -11.77
CA LEU A 251 -21.33 -11.81 -12.68
C LEU A 251 -20.59 -12.12 -13.99
N GLU A 252 -21.14 -11.63 -15.09
CA GLU A 252 -20.43 -11.57 -16.36
C GLU A 252 -19.44 -10.38 -16.38
N ILE A 253 -18.42 -10.44 -17.24
CA ILE A 253 -17.40 -9.38 -17.35
C ILE A 253 -18.01 -7.97 -17.52
N PRO A 254 -19.03 -7.75 -18.38
CA PRO A 254 -19.66 -6.43 -18.51
C PRO A 254 -20.28 -5.91 -17.21
N GLN A 255 -20.88 -6.79 -16.40
CA GLN A 255 -21.48 -6.43 -15.11
C GLN A 255 -20.41 -6.10 -14.06
N ILE A 256 -19.29 -6.84 -14.08
CA ILE A 256 -18.12 -6.55 -13.22
C ILE A 256 -17.53 -5.18 -13.58
N ILE A 257 -17.45 -4.85 -14.87
CA ILE A 257 -16.96 -3.56 -15.36
C ILE A 257 -17.95 -2.44 -15.02
N GLU A 258 -19.26 -2.68 -15.10
CA GLU A 258 -20.28 -1.70 -14.74
C GLU A 258 -20.27 -1.39 -13.23
N ALA A 259 -20.15 -2.42 -12.39
CA ALA A 259 -20.09 -2.26 -10.93
C ALA A 259 -18.71 -1.84 -10.42
N LYS A 260 -17.67 -1.89 -11.26
CA LYS A 260 -16.27 -1.46 -11.07
C LYS A 260 -15.81 -1.37 -9.61
N ASP A 261 -16.08 -0.25 -8.97
CA ASP A 261 -15.54 0.14 -7.67
C ASP A 261 -16.23 -0.56 -6.48
N TYR A 262 -17.36 -1.25 -6.70
CA TYR A 262 -18.08 -2.06 -5.72
C TYR A 262 -18.45 -3.47 -6.22
N ALA A 263 -17.80 -3.94 -7.28
CA ALA A 263 -18.09 -5.22 -7.95
C ALA A 263 -18.22 -6.43 -7.00
N LEU A 264 -17.46 -6.45 -5.89
CA LEU A 264 -17.56 -7.51 -4.91
C LEU A 264 -18.90 -7.51 -4.16
N ALA A 265 -19.44 -6.33 -3.82
CA ALA A 265 -20.76 -6.21 -3.22
C ALA A 265 -21.87 -6.51 -4.25
N GLU A 266 -21.67 -6.16 -5.52
CA GLU A 266 -22.62 -6.47 -6.58
C GLU A 266 -22.73 -7.97 -6.83
N ALA A 267 -21.61 -8.70 -6.80
CA ALA A 267 -21.60 -10.15 -6.95
C ALA A 267 -22.39 -10.88 -5.86
N ALA A 268 -22.70 -10.22 -4.75
CA ALA A 268 -23.53 -10.77 -3.69
C ALA A 268 -25.04 -10.65 -3.95
N ARG A 269 -25.46 -9.73 -4.83
CA ARG A 269 -26.89 -9.49 -5.13
C ARG A 269 -27.60 -10.67 -5.79
N PRO A 270 -27.04 -11.36 -6.81
CA PRO A 270 -27.73 -12.48 -7.46
C PRO A 270 -28.11 -13.62 -6.50
N LEU A 271 -27.33 -13.80 -5.43
CA LEU A 271 -27.45 -14.90 -4.48
C LEU A 271 -28.38 -14.61 -3.30
N TYR A 272 -28.22 -13.42 -2.71
CA TYR A 272 -28.85 -13.08 -1.42
C TYR A 272 -29.61 -11.75 -1.49
N GLY A 273 -29.81 -11.20 -2.69
CA GLY A 273 -30.40 -9.88 -2.89
C GLY A 273 -29.65 -8.80 -2.12
N ASN A 274 -30.41 -7.83 -1.58
CA ASN A 274 -29.84 -6.72 -0.82
C ASN A 274 -29.16 -7.16 0.49
N TYR A 275 -29.53 -8.30 1.07
CA TYR A 275 -28.86 -8.80 2.28
C TYR A 275 -27.40 -9.20 2.01
N GLY A 276 -27.12 -9.81 0.85
CA GLY A 276 -25.75 -10.14 0.43
C GLY A 276 -24.91 -8.90 0.19
N LEU A 277 -25.49 -7.90 -0.47
CA LEU A 277 -24.85 -6.61 -0.66
C LEU A 277 -24.54 -5.95 0.70
N TRP A 278 -25.53 -5.82 1.59
CA TRP A 278 -25.35 -5.16 2.88
C TRP A 278 -24.31 -5.88 3.76
N PHE A 279 -24.29 -7.21 3.73
CA PHE A 279 -23.28 -7.99 4.43
C PHE A 279 -21.87 -7.70 3.90
N THR A 280 -21.70 -7.71 2.58
CA THR A 280 -20.41 -7.44 1.92
C THR A 280 -19.95 -6.00 2.16
N VAL A 281 -20.87 -5.04 2.11
CA VAL A 281 -20.61 -3.63 2.47
C VAL A 281 -20.20 -3.48 3.94
N GLY A 282 -20.87 -4.17 4.86
CA GLY A 282 -20.49 -4.16 6.27
C GLY A 282 -19.06 -4.68 6.51
N ILE A 283 -18.68 -5.75 5.81
CA ILE A 283 -17.30 -6.26 5.87
C ILE A 283 -16.31 -5.27 5.24
N ALA A 284 -16.65 -4.67 4.10
CA ALA A 284 -15.83 -3.66 3.45
C ALA A 284 -15.58 -2.47 4.38
N ILE A 285 -16.60 -1.97 5.07
CA ILE A 285 -16.51 -0.89 6.07
C ILE A 285 -15.53 -1.25 7.19
N VAL A 286 -15.64 -2.45 7.78
CA VAL A 286 -14.70 -2.89 8.83
C VAL A 286 -13.29 -3.03 8.27
N ALA A 287 -13.15 -3.54 7.06
CA ALA A 287 -11.87 -3.71 6.39
C ALA A 287 -11.18 -2.36 6.11
N THR A 288 -11.91 -1.38 5.58
CA THR A 288 -11.39 -0.04 5.25
C THR A 288 -11.02 0.74 6.50
N ILE A 289 -11.86 0.72 7.55
CA ILE A 289 -11.59 1.41 8.82
C ILE A 289 -10.28 0.90 9.42
N THR A 290 -10.13 -0.42 9.51
CA THR A 290 -8.95 -1.02 10.13
C THR A 290 -7.71 -0.88 9.26
N GLY A 291 -7.86 -1.00 7.94
CA GLY A 291 -6.79 -0.82 6.98
C GLY A 291 -6.19 0.59 7.00
N VAL A 292 -7.03 1.63 7.00
CA VAL A 292 -6.56 3.02 6.99
C VAL A 292 -5.91 3.43 8.31
N ILE A 293 -6.45 2.97 9.45
CA ILE A 293 -5.85 3.21 10.78
C ILE A 293 -4.42 2.64 10.81
N PHE A 294 -4.23 1.41 10.34
CA PHE A 294 -2.92 0.76 10.31
C PHE A 294 -1.95 1.40 9.30
N SER A 295 -2.47 1.84 8.15
CA SER A 295 -1.67 2.50 7.12
C SER A 295 -1.15 3.86 7.60
N ILE A 296 -2.02 4.76 8.07
CA ILE A 296 -1.63 6.10 8.58
C ILE A 296 -0.58 5.97 9.69
N PHE A 297 -0.77 4.99 10.59
CA PHE A 297 0.19 4.71 11.65
C PHE A 297 1.57 4.28 11.12
N ALA A 298 1.60 3.47 10.06
CA ALA A 298 2.82 2.97 9.46
C ALA A 298 3.56 4.07 8.67
N VAL A 299 2.84 4.87 7.90
CA VAL A 299 3.44 5.97 7.11
C VAL A 299 4.00 7.05 8.03
N SER A 300 3.27 7.43 9.08
CA SER A 300 3.72 8.45 10.04
C SER A 300 5.01 8.06 10.76
N ARG A 301 5.21 6.77 11.07
CA ARG A 301 6.47 6.27 11.63
C ARG A 301 7.60 6.28 10.61
N MET A 302 7.33 5.80 9.39
CA MET A 302 8.34 5.77 8.34
C MET A 302 8.86 7.18 8.03
N THR A 303 7.95 8.14 7.86
CA THR A 303 8.33 9.52 7.58
C THR A 303 8.97 10.21 8.78
N ALA A 304 8.51 9.96 10.01
CA ALA A 304 9.20 10.45 11.20
C ALA A 304 10.63 9.91 11.33
N MET A 305 10.87 8.64 10.96
CA MET A 305 12.23 8.09 10.90
C MET A 305 13.08 8.84 9.87
N LEU A 306 12.55 9.10 8.66
CA LEU A 306 13.25 9.88 7.64
C LEU A 306 13.60 11.30 8.12
N THR A 307 12.67 11.97 8.79
CA THR A 307 12.91 13.29 9.39
C THR A 307 14.03 13.22 10.43
N ASN A 308 14.00 12.24 11.34
CA ASN A 308 15.06 12.06 12.34
C ASN A 308 16.43 11.75 11.71
N MET A 309 16.45 11.16 10.52
CA MET A 309 17.69 10.90 9.76
C MET A 309 18.21 12.14 9.01
N LYS A 310 17.53 13.30 9.12
CA LYS A 310 17.73 14.51 8.31
C LYS A 310 17.63 14.24 6.80
N LEU A 311 16.73 13.33 6.39
CA LEU A 311 16.58 12.95 4.98
C LEU A 311 15.46 13.68 4.26
N ILE A 312 14.49 14.25 4.99
CA ILE A 312 13.37 15.01 4.42
C ILE A 312 13.14 16.27 5.25
N PRO A 313 12.62 17.36 4.66
CA PRO A 313 12.32 18.58 5.38
C PRO A 313 11.21 18.35 6.41
N HIS A 314 11.31 19.04 7.54
CA HIS A 314 10.28 19.07 8.57
C HIS A 314 10.19 20.47 9.18
N SER A 315 8.97 20.94 9.36
CA SER A 315 8.66 22.13 10.14
C SER A 315 7.73 21.70 11.26
N HIS A 316 7.74 22.37 12.40
CA HIS A 316 6.76 22.09 13.45
C HIS A 316 5.47 22.90 13.28
N PHE A 317 5.49 23.99 12.50
CA PHE A 317 4.37 24.96 12.36
C PHE A 317 3.69 25.34 13.70
N GLY A 318 4.47 25.43 14.79
CA GLY A 318 3.95 25.70 16.12
C GLY A 318 3.12 24.59 16.77
N MET A 319 2.99 23.41 16.13
CA MET A 319 2.21 22.29 16.67
C MET A 319 2.90 21.67 17.90
N PRO A 320 2.14 21.33 18.96
CA PRO A 320 2.65 20.56 20.08
C PRO A 320 2.77 19.07 19.71
N GLY A 321 3.66 18.36 20.38
CA GLY A 321 3.82 16.91 20.23
C GLY A 321 5.16 16.50 19.64
N ASN A 322 5.24 15.26 19.19
CA ASN A 322 6.44 14.70 18.60
C ASN A 322 6.39 14.71 17.06
N ILE A 323 7.54 14.49 16.41
CA ILE A 323 7.66 14.46 14.94
C ILE A 323 6.65 13.49 14.29
N GLN A 324 6.40 12.33 14.90
CA GLN A 324 5.44 11.36 14.36
C GLN A 324 4.03 11.93 14.32
N GLN A 325 3.59 12.65 15.36
CA GLN A 325 2.28 13.32 15.37
C GLN A 325 2.19 14.41 14.30
N HIS A 326 3.26 15.16 14.05
CA HIS A 326 3.28 16.15 12.97
C HIS A 326 3.17 15.47 11.60
N MET A 327 3.93 14.39 11.39
CA MET A 327 3.86 13.62 10.14
C MET A 327 2.47 13.01 9.92
N LEU A 328 1.83 12.57 11.00
CA LEU A 328 0.46 12.04 10.98
C LEU A 328 -0.52 13.09 10.45
N VAL A 329 -0.42 14.35 10.91
CA VAL A 329 -1.21 15.48 10.36
C VAL A 329 -0.93 15.65 8.86
N TYR A 330 0.33 15.70 8.44
CA TYR A 330 0.67 15.93 7.02
C TYR A 330 0.15 14.82 6.11
N ILE A 331 0.31 13.58 6.55
CA ILE A 331 -0.17 12.40 5.82
C ILE A 331 -1.69 12.43 5.69
N THR A 332 -2.41 12.69 6.80
CA THR A 332 -3.87 12.77 6.75
C THR A 332 -4.36 13.92 5.87
N VAL A 333 -3.76 15.11 5.96
CA VAL A 333 -4.14 16.26 5.11
C VAL A 333 -3.90 15.95 3.64
N LEU A 334 -2.76 15.34 3.31
CA LEU A 334 -2.44 14.96 1.94
C LEU A 334 -3.39 13.85 1.43
N ALA A 335 -3.70 12.86 2.27
CA ALA A 335 -4.67 11.80 1.95
C ALA A 335 -6.07 12.36 1.70
N ILE A 336 -6.50 13.34 2.50
CA ILE A 336 -7.77 14.07 2.32
C ILE A 336 -7.77 14.81 0.98
N ALA A 337 -6.71 15.58 0.67
CA ALA A 337 -6.60 16.31 -0.59
C ALA A 337 -6.70 15.36 -1.79
N LEU A 338 -5.97 14.25 -1.77
CA LEU A 338 -6.01 13.23 -2.82
C LEU A 338 -7.39 12.55 -2.94
N THR A 339 -8.07 12.31 -1.82
CA THR A 339 -9.44 11.73 -1.78
C THR A 339 -10.46 12.67 -2.44
N VAL A 340 -10.32 13.98 -2.26
CA VAL A 340 -11.20 14.99 -2.83
C VAL A 340 -10.91 15.20 -4.32
N LEU A 341 -9.62 15.29 -4.70
CA LEU A 341 -9.21 15.71 -6.03
C LEU A 341 -9.22 14.59 -7.09
N PHE A 342 -9.04 13.33 -6.69
CA PHE A 342 -8.89 12.20 -7.62
C PHE A 342 -9.92 11.10 -7.37
N ASP A 343 -10.24 10.35 -8.42
CA ASP A 343 -11.07 9.16 -8.38
C ASP A 343 -10.25 7.90 -8.00
N LEU A 344 -10.94 6.78 -7.77
CA LEU A 344 -10.30 5.51 -7.39
C LEU A 344 -9.30 5.04 -8.45
N SER A 345 -9.65 5.15 -9.73
CA SER A 345 -8.79 4.76 -10.85
C SER A 345 -7.52 5.60 -10.93
N GLY A 346 -7.61 6.92 -10.80
CA GLY A 346 -6.46 7.82 -10.79
C GLY A 346 -5.56 7.60 -9.58
N ILE A 347 -6.15 7.45 -8.38
CA ILE A 347 -5.39 7.16 -7.15
C ILE A 347 -4.65 5.82 -7.27
N ALA A 348 -5.33 4.76 -7.73
CA ALA A 348 -4.73 3.44 -7.90
C ALA A 348 -3.57 3.48 -8.91
N ALA A 349 -3.75 4.19 -10.03
CA ALA A 349 -2.73 4.29 -11.06
C ALA A 349 -1.48 5.05 -10.60
N MET A 350 -1.65 6.22 -9.95
CA MET A 350 -0.52 6.90 -9.31
C MET A 350 0.13 6.01 -8.24
N GLY A 351 -0.67 5.30 -7.45
CA GLY A 351 -0.21 4.42 -6.39
C GLY A 351 0.72 3.32 -6.91
N ALA A 352 0.31 2.65 -7.99
CA ALA A 352 1.07 1.60 -8.66
C ALA A 352 2.37 2.11 -9.27
N ILE A 353 2.35 3.26 -9.96
CA ILE A 353 3.56 3.85 -10.58
C ILE A 353 4.61 4.18 -9.51
N PHE A 354 4.21 4.89 -8.46
CA PHE A 354 5.13 5.28 -7.39
C PHE A 354 5.68 4.06 -6.65
N TYR A 355 4.82 3.07 -6.41
CA TYR A 355 5.24 1.83 -5.76
C TYR A 355 6.26 1.07 -6.59
N LEU A 356 5.95 0.76 -7.86
CA LEU A 356 6.81 -0.05 -8.72
C LEU A 356 8.17 0.60 -8.96
N ILE A 357 8.22 1.92 -9.19
CA ILE A 357 9.49 2.65 -9.32
C ILE A 357 10.32 2.52 -8.04
N MET A 358 9.69 2.71 -6.88
CA MET A 358 10.35 2.60 -5.60
C MET A 358 10.83 1.16 -5.31
N ASP A 359 10.02 0.15 -5.65
CA ASP A 359 10.33 -1.26 -5.44
C ASP A 359 11.56 -1.68 -6.26
N ILE A 360 11.59 -1.26 -7.54
CA ILE A 360 12.76 -1.42 -8.41
C ILE A 360 14.00 -0.77 -7.79
N ILE A 361 13.89 0.45 -7.24
CA ILE A 361 15.03 1.12 -6.58
C ILE A 361 15.50 0.31 -5.36
N ILE A 362 14.60 -0.23 -4.54
CA ILE A 362 14.98 -1.10 -3.42
C ILE A 362 15.73 -2.34 -3.92
N HIS A 363 15.20 -3.03 -4.93
CA HIS A 363 15.81 -4.24 -5.46
C HIS A 363 17.19 -3.98 -6.09
N VAL A 364 17.34 -2.88 -6.83
CA VAL A 364 18.64 -2.44 -7.36
C VAL A 364 19.60 -2.13 -6.21
N GLY A 365 19.13 -1.48 -5.15
CA GLY A 365 19.93 -1.18 -3.95
C GLY A 365 20.39 -2.45 -3.24
N VAL A 366 19.51 -3.44 -3.13
CA VAL A 366 19.85 -4.76 -2.57
C VAL A 366 20.88 -5.46 -3.44
N LEU A 367 20.67 -5.53 -4.75
CA LEU A 367 21.54 -6.21 -5.69
C LEU A 367 22.95 -5.60 -5.75
N ARG A 368 23.06 -4.26 -5.76
CA ARG A 368 24.32 -3.55 -5.91
C ARG A 368 25.08 -3.35 -4.60
N HIS A 369 24.38 -3.06 -3.50
CA HIS A 369 25.03 -2.57 -2.27
C HIS A 369 24.85 -3.48 -1.05
N MET A 370 23.83 -4.34 -1.04
CA MET A 370 23.52 -5.16 0.15
C MET A 370 23.67 -6.67 -0.07
N LYS A 371 23.80 -7.13 -1.31
CA LYS A 371 23.80 -8.54 -1.72
C LYS A 371 24.65 -9.43 -0.82
N GLU A 372 25.90 -9.05 -0.58
CA GLU A 372 26.84 -9.81 0.24
C GLU A 372 26.47 -9.75 1.73
N LYS A 373 26.12 -8.56 2.23
CA LYS A 373 25.77 -8.33 3.65
C LYS A 373 24.54 -9.10 4.09
N VAL A 374 23.51 -9.16 3.23
CA VAL A 374 22.25 -9.86 3.54
C VAL A 374 22.16 -11.25 2.92
N LYS A 375 23.23 -11.71 2.24
CA LYS A 375 23.29 -12.97 1.52
C LYS A 375 22.05 -13.17 0.62
N ALA A 376 21.75 -12.15 -0.19
CA ALA A 376 20.65 -12.18 -1.15
C ALA A 376 21.03 -13.07 -2.36
N ASN A 377 20.04 -13.75 -2.92
CA ASN A 377 20.22 -14.54 -4.13
C ASN A 377 20.02 -13.59 -5.32
N PRO A 378 21.05 -13.35 -6.17
CA PRO A 378 20.95 -12.41 -7.28
C PRO A 378 19.83 -12.75 -8.26
N VAL A 379 19.59 -14.05 -8.51
CA VAL A 379 18.59 -14.51 -9.48
C VAL A 379 17.20 -14.04 -9.07
N ILE A 380 16.81 -14.27 -7.81
CA ILE A 380 15.49 -13.88 -7.28
C ILE A 380 15.32 -12.35 -7.35
N VAL A 381 16.36 -11.59 -6.98
CA VAL A 381 16.31 -10.11 -6.99
C VAL A 381 16.24 -9.56 -8.42
N ILE A 382 16.99 -10.14 -9.36
CA ILE A 382 16.93 -9.76 -10.78
C ILE A 382 15.56 -10.08 -11.36
N THR A 383 14.99 -11.26 -11.04
CA THR A 383 13.64 -11.62 -11.47
C THR A 383 12.60 -10.60 -10.97
N ALA A 384 12.68 -10.17 -9.70
CA ALA A 384 11.80 -9.12 -9.18
C ALA A 384 11.92 -7.81 -9.97
N ILE A 385 13.14 -7.33 -10.22
CA ILE A 385 13.40 -6.10 -11.01
C ILE A 385 12.79 -6.21 -12.41
N VAL A 386 12.99 -7.35 -13.08
CA VAL A 386 12.52 -7.57 -14.46
C VAL A 386 10.99 -7.61 -14.50
N LEU A 387 10.36 -8.33 -13.57
CA LEU A 387 8.90 -8.41 -13.48
C LEU A 387 8.29 -7.04 -13.20
N ASP A 388 8.79 -6.30 -12.20
CA ASP A 388 8.30 -4.96 -11.87
C ASP A 388 8.49 -4.00 -13.04
N ALA A 389 9.62 -4.07 -13.75
CA ALA A 389 9.89 -3.22 -14.91
C ALA A 389 8.94 -3.51 -16.08
N ILE A 390 8.71 -4.79 -16.41
CA ILE A 390 7.79 -5.20 -17.49
C ILE A 390 6.36 -4.75 -17.16
N VAL A 391 5.92 -4.98 -15.93
CA VAL A 391 4.58 -4.58 -15.45
C VAL A 391 4.44 -3.06 -15.46
N LEU A 392 5.44 -2.32 -14.98
CA LEU A 392 5.43 -0.86 -15.01
C LEU A 392 5.36 -0.31 -16.45
N ILE A 393 6.13 -0.88 -17.38
CA ILE A 393 6.12 -0.48 -18.80
C ILE A 393 4.74 -0.72 -19.40
N GLY A 394 4.16 -1.92 -19.22
CA GLY A 394 2.82 -2.24 -19.71
C GLY A 394 1.75 -1.31 -19.10
N PHE A 395 1.82 -1.06 -17.80
CA PHE A 395 0.90 -0.18 -17.11
C PHE A 395 0.97 1.27 -17.61
N VAL A 396 2.18 1.83 -17.73
CA VAL A 396 2.39 3.19 -18.23
C VAL A 396 1.96 3.31 -19.69
N TRP A 397 2.21 2.28 -20.51
CA TRP A 397 1.78 2.25 -21.90
C TRP A 397 0.25 2.35 -22.03
N VAL A 398 -0.48 1.48 -21.34
CA VAL A 398 -1.96 1.49 -21.36
C VAL A 398 -2.52 2.79 -20.79
N ARG A 399 -1.95 3.29 -19.69
CA ARG A 399 -2.39 4.54 -19.07
C ARG A 399 -2.06 5.77 -19.91
N ALA A 400 -0.98 5.77 -20.69
CA ALA A 400 -0.67 6.85 -21.62
C ALA A 400 -1.72 6.98 -22.73
N GLN A 401 -2.34 5.86 -23.13
CA GLN A 401 -3.40 5.84 -24.14
C GLN A 401 -4.79 6.17 -23.57
N THR A 402 -5.07 5.71 -22.34
CA THR A 402 -6.41 5.82 -21.73
C THR A 402 -6.59 7.05 -20.84
N ASN A 403 -5.54 7.47 -20.11
CA ASN A 403 -5.60 8.58 -19.17
C ASN A 403 -4.22 9.23 -19.00
N LEU A 404 -3.83 10.01 -20.02
CA LEU A 404 -2.53 10.68 -20.07
C LEU A 404 -2.32 11.65 -18.88
N THR A 405 -3.39 12.25 -18.37
CA THR A 405 -3.34 13.18 -17.23
C THR A 405 -2.70 12.54 -16.01
N VAL A 406 -3.05 11.29 -15.69
CA VAL A 406 -2.47 10.56 -14.55
C VAL A 406 -0.97 10.35 -14.72
N ILE A 407 -0.49 10.08 -15.94
CA ILE A 407 0.93 9.92 -16.23
C ILE A 407 1.67 11.25 -16.06
N ILE A 408 1.13 12.34 -16.60
CA ILE A 408 1.72 13.68 -16.49
C ILE A 408 1.80 14.11 -15.03
N VAL A 409 0.71 13.96 -14.28
CA VAL A 409 0.65 14.30 -12.85
C VAL A 409 1.65 13.44 -12.06
N SER A 410 1.72 12.13 -12.32
CA SER A 410 2.69 11.24 -11.67
C SER A 410 4.13 11.67 -11.96
N ALA A 411 4.46 11.92 -13.22
CA ALA A 411 5.80 12.34 -13.62
C ALA A 411 6.18 13.70 -13.01
N ALA A 412 5.25 14.66 -12.98
CA ALA A 412 5.44 15.97 -12.37
C ALA A 412 5.71 15.84 -10.85
N LEU A 413 4.90 15.06 -10.14
CA LEU A 413 5.08 14.82 -8.70
C LEU A 413 6.40 14.10 -8.40
N ILE A 414 6.76 13.08 -9.19
CA ILE A 414 8.06 12.39 -9.08
C ILE A 414 9.22 13.37 -9.28
N ALA A 415 9.12 14.24 -10.29
CA ALA A 415 10.13 15.28 -10.52
C ALA A 415 10.22 16.26 -9.36
N VAL A 416 9.08 16.74 -8.84
CA VAL A 416 9.03 17.63 -7.67
C VAL A 416 9.68 16.99 -6.45
N ILE A 417 9.39 15.71 -6.15
CA ILE A 417 10.02 14.99 -5.05
C ILE A 417 11.54 14.91 -5.28
N PHE A 418 11.99 14.54 -6.48
CA PHE A 418 13.41 14.39 -6.77
C PHE A 418 14.18 15.72 -6.65
N PHE A 419 13.70 16.78 -7.30
CA PHE A 419 14.36 18.08 -7.30
C PHE A 419 14.24 18.78 -5.94
N GLY A 420 13.09 18.67 -5.28
CA GLY A 420 12.88 19.19 -3.92
C GLY A 420 13.87 18.60 -2.93
N GLU A 421 14.02 17.27 -2.91
CA GLU A 421 14.98 16.61 -2.01
C GLU A 421 16.43 16.89 -2.37
N LYS A 422 16.74 17.01 -3.66
CA LYS A 422 18.08 17.38 -4.11
C LYS A 422 18.47 18.77 -3.61
N LEU A 423 17.55 19.73 -3.66
CA LEU A 423 17.76 21.09 -3.18
C LEU A 423 17.87 21.12 -1.65
N PHE A 424 16.95 20.45 -0.95
CA PHE A 424 16.95 20.37 0.51
C PHE A 424 18.27 19.80 1.05
N LEU A 425 18.69 18.63 0.57
CA LEU A 425 19.92 17.98 1.04
C LEU A 425 21.20 18.74 0.65
N LYS A 426 21.17 19.52 -0.44
CA LYS A 426 22.28 20.40 -0.79
C LYS A 426 22.43 21.52 0.25
N ASN A 427 21.32 22.14 0.65
CA ASN A 427 21.33 23.21 1.65
C ASN A 427 21.73 22.68 3.04
N THR A 428 21.19 21.54 3.48
CA THR A 428 21.55 20.95 4.78
C THR A 428 23.03 20.56 4.86
N LYS A 429 23.62 20.04 3.77
CA LYS A 429 25.07 19.76 3.73
C LYS A 429 25.91 21.03 3.85
N GLN A 430 25.42 22.14 3.32
CA GLN A 430 26.10 23.42 3.39
C GLN A 430 26.03 23.99 4.82
N GLU A 431 24.86 23.94 5.45
CA GLU A 431 24.68 24.32 6.87
C GLU A 431 25.57 23.50 7.81
N ASP A 432 25.58 22.17 7.68
CA ASP A 432 26.42 21.30 8.52
C ASP A 432 27.94 21.64 8.35
N GLN A 433 28.37 22.08 7.16
CA GLN A 433 29.76 22.50 6.89
C GLN A 433 30.09 23.88 7.47
N ASP A 434 29.15 24.82 7.41
CA ASP A 434 29.31 26.16 7.96
C ASP A 434 29.33 26.12 9.50
N GLU A 435 28.46 25.31 10.14
CA GLU A 435 28.49 25.08 11.59
C GLU A 435 29.83 24.48 12.06
N MET A 436 30.40 23.52 11.31
CA MET A 436 31.71 22.95 11.62
C MET A 436 32.84 23.98 11.51
N ARG A 437 32.78 24.86 10.50
CA ARG A 437 33.77 25.95 10.33
C ARG A 437 33.70 26.98 11.44
N ASP A 438 32.51 27.37 11.86
CA ASP A 438 32.32 28.35 12.94
C ASP A 438 32.70 27.76 14.30
N SER A 439 32.44 26.46 14.51
CA SER A 439 32.90 25.73 15.71
C SER A 439 34.42 25.66 15.80
N GLN A 440 35.11 25.47 14.67
CA GLN A 440 36.58 25.47 14.62
C GLN A 440 37.15 26.87 14.91
N LYS A 441 36.60 27.91 14.28
CA LYS A 441 37.03 29.31 14.54
C LYS A 441 36.83 29.72 16.01
N SER A 442 35.71 29.35 16.63
CA SER A 442 35.45 29.67 18.04
C SER A 442 36.39 28.93 19.01
N ASN A 443 36.88 27.74 18.65
CA ASN A 443 37.88 27.03 19.44
C ASN A 443 39.27 27.64 19.29
N ASP A 444 39.65 28.08 18.09
CA ASP A 444 40.93 28.75 17.84
C ASP A 444 41.00 30.12 18.55
N GLU A 445 39.90 30.87 18.62
CA GLU A 445 39.81 32.13 19.39
C GLU A 445 39.82 31.95 20.92
N LYS A 446 39.54 30.75 21.43
CA LYS A 446 39.60 30.44 22.87
C LYS A 446 40.98 29.92 23.32
N HIS A 447 41.89 29.66 22.39
CA HIS A 447 43.23 29.15 22.67
C HIS A 447 44.35 30.14 22.33
N ASN A 448 44.00 31.30 21.77
CA ASN A 448 44.82 32.51 21.74
C ASN A 448 44.33 33.48 22.83
#